data_AF-A0AAW0FP63-F1
#
_entry.id   AF-A0AAW0FP63-F1
#
_cell.length_a   1.000
_cell.length_b   1.000
_cell.length_c   1.000
_cell.angle_alpha   90.00
_cell.angle_beta   90.00
_cell.angle_gamma   90.00
#
_symmetry.space_group_name_H-M   'P 1'
#
loop_
_entity.id
_entity.type
_entity.pdbx_description
1 polymer ?
#
loop_
_entity_poly.entity_id
_entity_poly.type
_entity_poly.pdbx_seq_one_letter_code
_entity_poly.pdbx_strand_id
1 'polypeptide(L)'
;MALQVRDIKGNVADIVFSTDDDQPVTGKRCRTGYTVAILYPFVENHLFGGIPVIRIESLSSFMVIPCSLETLFTANDKMHERSEVVKCSESTCDVKENLSACSSCRIAKYCGREHQVKNWKTHKPKCHAYQALNWFIERDWTDWEDWWNFPK
;
A
#
# COMPACT_ATOMS: atom_id res chain seq x y z
N MET A 1 11.77 -19.33 4.96
CA MET A 1 12.55 -18.17 4.49
C MET A 1 11.92 -16.92 5.10
N ALA A 2 12.67 -16.11 5.84
CA ALA A 2 12.16 -14.90 6.47
C ALA A 2 12.25 -13.69 5.52
N LEU A 3 11.29 -12.77 5.60
CA LEU A 3 11.31 -11.49 4.89
C LEU A 3 11.68 -10.39 5.87
N GLN A 4 12.85 -9.79 5.71
CA GLN A 4 13.27 -8.67 6.54
C GLN A 4 12.55 -7.38 6.12
N VAL A 5 11.97 -6.69 7.09
CA VAL A 5 11.27 -5.41 6.91
C VAL A 5 11.82 -4.34 7.83
N ARG A 6 11.52 -3.09 7.51
CA ARG A 6 11.95 -1.91 8.28
C ARG A 6 10.78 -0.95 8.46
N ASP A 7 10.61 -0.43 9.66
CA ASP A 7 9.62 0.61 9.96
C ASP A 7 10.14 2.04 9.64
N ILE A 8 9.30 3.05 9.90
CA ILE A 8 9.66 4.46 9.67
C ILE A 8 10.83 4.95 10.56
N LYS A 9 11.05 4.33 11.72
CA LYS A 9 12.11 4.67 12.68
C LYS A 9 13.42 3.97 12.35
N GLY A 10 13.42 3.07 11.37
CA GLY A 10 14.58 2.28 10.99
C GLY A 10 14.73 0.98 11.78
N ASN A 11 13.77 0.64 12.64
CA ASN A 11 13.78 -0.64 13.34
C ASN A 11 13.54 -1.77 12.34
N VAL A 12 14.23 -2.87 12.53
CA VAL A 12 14.17 -4.04 11.66
C VAL A 12 13.42 -5.16 12.36
N ALA A 13 12.61 -5.88 11.60
CA ALA A 13 11.93 -7.10 12.02
C ALA A 13 11.95 -8.13 10.91
N ASP A 14 11.88 -9.40 11.27
CA ASP A 14 11.76 -10.50 10.31
C ASP A 14 10.31 -10.98 10.26
N ILE A 15 9.76 -11.15 9.06
CA ILE A 15 8.44 -11.73 8.84
C ILE A 15 8.60 -13.20 8.49
N VAL A 16 7.92 -14.08 9.23
CA VAL A 16 7.89 -15.52 8.98
C VAL A 16 6.45 -15.94 8.67
N PHE A 17 6.28 -16.60 7.54
CA PHE A 17 5.00 -17.17 7.11
C PHE A 17 4.88 -18.57 7.70
N SER A 18 3.86 -18.78 8.53
CA SER A 18 3.53 -20.04 9.19
C SER A 18 2.13 -20.47 8.77
N THR A 19 1.87 -20.42 7.46
CA THR A 19 0.57 -20.74 6.86
C THR A 19 0.50 -22.23 6.52
N ASP A 20 -0.67 -22.84 6.68
CA ASP A 20 -0.89 -24.26 6.33
C ASP A 20 -0.62 -24.56 4.85
N ASP A 21 -0.73 -23.54 4.00
CA ASP A 21 -0.34 -23.60 2.59
C ASP A 21 1.16 -23.29 2.44
N ASP A 22 1.94 -24.32 2.11
CA ASP A 22 3.40 -24.34 1.91
C ASP A 22 3.89 -23.54 0.67
N GLN A 23 3.07 -22.60 0.17
CA GLN A 23 3.37 -21.80 -1.02
C GLN A 23 4.28 -20.62 -0.66
N PRO A 24 5.46 -20.46 -1.30
CA PRO A 24 6.34 -19.34 -1.02
C PRO A 24 5.75 -18.02 -1.54
N VAL A 25 5.01 -17.32 -0.68
CA VAL A 25 4.51 -15.94 -0.85
C VAL A 25 5.62 -14.98 -1.32
N THR A 26 6.84 -15.30 -0.92
CA THR A 26 8.01 -14.43 -0.87
C THR A 26 8.71 -14.21 -2.21
N GLY A 27 8.57 -15.10 -3.20
CA GLY A 27 9.43 -15.07 -4.40
C GLY A 27 9.05 -14.05 -5.49
N LYS A 28 7.76 -13.74 -5.68
CA LYS A 28 7.31 -12.86 -6.78
C LYS A 28 6.60 -11.58 -6.33
N ARG A 29 6.04 -11.55 -5.12
CA ARG A 29 5.21 -10.44 -4.63
C ARG A 29 5.99 -9.45 -3.76
N CYS A 30 6.94 -9.91 -2.95
CA CYS A 30 7.72 -9.07 -2.05
C CYS A 30 9.04 -8.64 -2.69
N ARG A 31 9.31 -7.33 -2.75
CA ARG A 31 10.54 -6.76 -3.34
C ARG A 31 11.06 -5.62 -2.46
N THR A 32 12.38 -5.43 -2.42
CA THR A 32 12.97 -4.27 -1.77
C THR A 32 12.37 -2.98 -2.33
N GLY A 33 11.99 -2.06 -1.42
CA GLY A 33 11.32 -0.81 -1.75
C GLY A 33 9.79 -0.91 -1.83
N TYR A 34 9.20 -2.09 -1.64
CA TYR A 34 7.75 -2.23 -1.42
C TYR A 34 7.41 -2.11 0.06
N THR A 35 6.18 -1.70 0.33
CA THR A 35 5.60 -1.63 1.66
C THR A 35 4.75 -2.87 1.90
N VAL A 36 4.71 -3.34 3.14
CA VAL A 36 3.78 -4.37 3.58
C VAL A 36 2.86 -3.81 4.65
N ALA A 37 1.61 -4.25 4.64
CA ALA A 37 0.66 -4.02 5.70
C ALA A 37 0.26 -5.36 6.31
N ILE A 38 0.12 -5.39 7.64
CA ILE A 38 -0.13 -6.61 8.40
C ILE A 38 -1.26 -6.31 9.37
N LEU A 39 -2.36 -7.06 9.29
CA LEU A 39 -3.43 -7.01 10.28
C LEU A 39 -3.10 -7.98 11.42
N TYR A 40 -3.41 -7.56 12.65
CA TYR A 40 -3.28 -8.39 13.85
C TYR A 40 -1.90 -9.06 14.01
N PRO A 41 -0.79 -8.30 13.90
CA PRO A 41 0.54 -8.89 13.92
C PRO A 41 0.83 -9.52 15.28
N PHE A 42 1.18 -10.81 15.28
CA PHE A 42 1.77 -11.47 16.45
C PHE A 42 3.28 -11.28 16.41
N VAL A 43 3.83 -10.57 17.40
CA VAL A 43 5.26 -10.26 17.49
C VAL A 43 5.91 -11.12 18.56
N GLU A 44 6.82 -11.99 18.14
CA GLU A 44 7.67 -12.77 19.03
C GLU A 44 8.99 -12.01 19.24
N ASN A 45 9.24 -11.61 20.48
CA ASN A 45 10.53 -11.04 20.86
C ASN A 45 11.46 -12.14 21.34
N HIS A 46 12.68 -12.18 20.82
CA HIS A 46 13.69 -13.10 21.34
C HIS A 46 14.18 -12.66 22.71
N LEU A 47 14.37 -13.62 23.62
CA LEU A 47 15.17 -13.42 24.81
C LEU A 47 16.58 -12.98 24.37
N PHE A 48 17.15 -11.96 25.02
CA PHE A 48 18.49 -11.41 24.77
C PHE A 48 18.68 -10.53 23.52
N GLY A 49 17.64 -9.85 23.04
CA GLY A 49 17.81 -8.72 22.11
C GLY A 49 18.03 -9.10 20.64
N GLY A 50 17.50 -10.25 20.21
CA GLY A 50 17.43 -10.62 18.80
C GLY A 50 16.46 -9.73 18.00
N ILE A 51 16.52 -9.83 16.67
CA ILE A 51 15.58 -9.14 15.76
C ILE A 51 14.15 -9.64 16.03
N PRO A 52 13.18 -8.76 16.33
CA PRO A 52 11.80 -9.18 16.53
C PRO A 52 11.25 -9.95 15.32
N VAL A 53 10.45 -10.98 15.56
CA VAL A 53 9.84 -11.80 14.51
C VAL A 53 8.34 -11.56 14.49
N ILE A 54 7.80 -11.24 13.31
CA ILE A 54 6.37 -11.13 13.06
C ILE A 54 5.89 -12.43 12.42
N ARG A 55 5.02 -13.16 13.11
CA ARG A 55 4.43 -14.40 12.60
C ARG A 55 3.17 -14.08 11.79
N ILE A 56 3.11 -14.58 10.57
CA ILE A 56 1.92 -14.51 9.70
C ILE A 56 1.27 -15.88 9.67
N GLU A 57 0.11 -15.99 10.30
CA GLU A 57 -0.68 -17.23 10.37
C GLU A 57 -1.68 -17.35 9.20
N SER A 58 -2.11 -16.21 8.64
CA SER A 58 -3.00 -16.16 7.49
C SER A 58 -2.51 -15.18 6.44
N LEU A 59 -2.54 -15.58 5.17
CA LEU A 59 -2.21 -14.65 4.06
C LEU A 59 -3.27 -13.56 3.87
N SER A 60 -4.48 -13.75 4.39
CA SER A 60 -5.53 -12.73 4.33
C SER A 60 -5.25 -11.54 5.24
N SER A 61 -4.38 -11.68 6.24
CA SER A 61 -3.94 -10.58 7.11
C SER A 61 -2.65 -9.91 6.59
N PHE A 62 -2.12 -10.32 5.43
CA PHE A 62 -0.89 -9.78 4.85
C PHE A 62 -1.13 -9.16 3.46
N MET A 63 -0.78 -7.89 3.30
CA MET A 63 -0.86 -7.18 2.02
C MET A 63 0.50 -6.64 1.62
N VAL A 64 0.86 -6.82 0.35
CA VAL A 64 2.00 -6.11 -0.26
C VAL A 64 1.48 -4.94 -1.06
N ILE A 65 2.03 -3.76 -0.81
CA ILE A 65 1.72 -2.51 -1.50
C ILE A 65 2.92 -2.17 -2.40
N PRO A 66 2.78 -2.25 -3.75
CA PRO A 66 3.87 -2.01 -4.71
C PRO A 66 4.36 -0.55 -4.82
N CYS A 67 4.70 0.08 -3.69
CA CYS A 67 5.30 1.40 -3.59
C CYS A 67 6.16 1.50 -2.33
N SER A 68 7.02 2.51 -2.24
CA SER A 68 7.77 2.79 -1.01
C SER A 68 6.85 3.30 0.10
N LEU A 69 7.31 3.21 1.35
CA LEU A 69 6.59 3.74 2.51
C LEU A 69 6.42 5.26 2.41
N GLU A 70 7.43 5.97 1.93
CA GLU A 70 7.37 7.41 1.64
C GLU A 70 6.32 7.76 0.58
N THR A 71 6.20 6.94 -0.48
CA THR A 71 5.15 7.13 -1.50
C THR A 71 3.76 6.94 -0.91
N LEU A 72 3.61 5.96 0.00
CA LEU A 72 2.35 5.70 0.69
C LEU A 72 1.93 6.89 1.56
N PHE A 73 2.85 7.46 2.35
CA PHE A 73 2.58 8.67 3.13
C PHE A 73 2.24 9.87 2.25
N THR A 74 3.03 10.13 1.20
CA THR A 74 2.76 11.23 0.27
C THR A 74 1.39 11.08 -0.41
N ALA A 75 0.98 9.85 -0.72
CA ALA A 75 -0.35 9.57 -1.26
C ALA A 75 -1.45 9.83 -0.22
N ASN A 76 -1.23 9.41 1.03
CA ASN A 76 -2.15 9.66 2.14
C ASN A 76 -2.39 11.16 2.33
N ASP A 77 -1.32 11.95 2.42
CA ASP A 77 -1.42 13.41 2.59
C ASP A 77 -2.24 14.05 1.47
N LYS A 78 -2.01 13.63 0.22
CA LYS A 78 -2.78 14.10 -0.95
C LYS A 78 -4.24 13.70 -0.96
N MET A 79 -4.61 12.56 -0.37
CA MET A 79 -6.01 12.16 -0.26
C MET A 79 -6.77 13.04 0.73
N HIS A 80 -6.08 13.51 1.77
CA HIS A 80 -6.65 14.39 2.79
C HIS A 80 -6.54 15.88 2.46
N GLU A 81 -5.68 16.25 1.51
CA GLU A 81 -5.60 17.61 0.97
C GLU A 81 -6.89 17.98 0.21
N ARG A 82 -7.65 18.94 0.75
CA ARG A 82 -8.83 19.50 0.07
C ARG A 82 -8.37 20.49 -1.00
N SER A 83 -8.09 20.01 -2.21
CA SER A 83 -7.83 20.90 -3.33
C SER A 83 -9.14 21.36 -3.97
N GLU A 84 -9.38 22.68 -3.96
CA GLU A 84 -10.54 23.29 -4.61
C GLU A 84 -10.45 23.24 -6.15
N VAL A 85 -9.24 23.03 -6.70
CA VAL A 85 -9.00 23.05 -8.15
C VAL A 85 -8.50 21.69 -8.62
N VAL A 86 -9.40 20.94 -9.25
CA VAL A 86 -9.06 19.69 -9.92
C VAL A 86 -8.47 20.01 -11.29
N LYS A 87 -7.23 19.55 -11.54
CA LYS A 87 -6.57 19.67 -12.85
C LYS A 87 -6.03 18.33 -13.36
N CYS A 88 -5.63 18.30 -14.63
CA CYS A 88 -4.94 17.16 -15.20
C CYS A 88 -3.71 16.79 -14.38
N SER A 89 -3.54 15.51 -14.06
CA SER A 89 -2.44 14.99 -13.25
C SER A 89 -1.10 14.88 -14.01
N GLU A 90 -1.11 15.15 -15.31
CA GLU A 90 0.12 15.26 -16.11
C GLU A 90 0.76 16.63 -15.90
N SER A 91 2.05 16.66 -15.54
CA SER A 91 2.72 17.88 -15.03
C SER A 91 2.81 19.02 -16.04
N THR A 92 2.77 18.73 -17.33
CA THR A 92 2.84 19.72 -18.42
C THR A 92 1.47 20.13 -18.95
N CYS A 93 0.39 19.78 -18.26
CA CYS A 93 -0.99 20.06 -18.68
C CYS A 93 -1.76 20.82 -17.59
N ASP A 94 -2.40 21.92 -17.98
CA ASP A 94 -3.20 22.76 -17.08
C ASP A 94 -4.71 22.71 -17.35
N VAL A 95 -5.17 21.72 -18.13
CA VAL A 95 -6.60 21.49 -18.37
C VAL A 95 -7.31 21.15 -17.06
N LYS A 96 -8.42 21.83 -16.78
CA LYS A 96 -9.24 21.66 -15.56
C LYS A 96 -10.63 21.05 -15.81
N GLU A 97 -11.04 21.01 -17.07
CA GLU A 97 -12.37 20.55 -17.48
C GLU A 97 -12.29 19.22 -18.25
N ASN A 98 -13.42 18.51 -18.36
CA ASN A 98 -13.54 17.26 -19.10
C ASN A 98 -12.49 16.20 -18.73
N LEU A 99 -12.17 16.11 -17.43
CA LEU A 99 -11.18 15.19 -16.91
C LEU A 99 -11.80 13.83 -16.61
N SER A 100 -11.20 12.77 -17.14
CA SER A 100 -11.51 11.38 -16.80
C SER A 100 -10.64 10.92 -15.63
N ALA A 101 -11.26 10.34 -14.60
CA ALA A 101 -10.54 9.75 -13.48
C ALA A 101 -9.86 8.43 -13.90
N CYS A 102 -8.71 8.14 -13.30
CA CYS A 102 -8.06 6.85 -13.41
C CYS A 102 -9.01 5.76 -12.92
N SER A 103 -9.32 4.76 -13.76
CA SER A 103 -10.28 3.70 -13.42
C SER A 103 -9.87 2.87 -12.20
N SER A 104 -8.57 2.78 -11.93
CA SER A 104 -7.99 1.95 -10.87
C SER A 104 -8.05 2.62 -9.49
N CYS A 105 -7.60 3.87 -9.35
CA CYS A 105 -7.57 4.56 -8.06
C CYS A 105 -8.63 5.65 -7.89
N ARG A 106 -9.24 6.13 -8.99
CA ARG A 106 -10.22 7.24 -9.04
C ARG A 106 -9.72 8.60 -8.53
N ILE A 107 -8.48 8.71 -8.06
CA ILE A 107 -7.87 9.95 -7.56
C ILE A 107 -7.27 10.79 -8.69
N ALA A 108 -6.33 10.23 -9.47
CA ALA A 108 -5.70 10.95 -10.56
C ALA A 108 -6.69 11.19 -11.70
N LYS A 109 -6.67 12.38 -12.30
CA LYS A 109 -7.57 12.73 -13.41
C LYS A 109 -6.80 13.24 -14.61
N TYR A 110 -7.27 12.92 -15.81
CA TYR A 110 -6.59 13.21 -17.07
C TYR A 110 -7.58 13.72 -18.11
N CYS A 111 -7.18 14.71 -18.91
CA CYS A 111 -8.00 15.17 -20.04
C CYS A 111 -8.05 14.15 -21.20
N GLY A 112 -7.23 13.09 -21.13
CA GLY A 112 -7.23 12.02 -22.12
C GLY A 112 -6.28 10.88 -21.73
N ARG A 113 -6.43 9.74 -22.42
CA ARG A 113 -5.63 8.52 -22.19
C ARG A 113 -4.13 8.75 -22.43
N GLU A 114 -3.77 9.62 -23.37
CA GLU A 114 -2.37 9.93 -23.69
C GLU A 114 -1.63 10.49 -22.47
N HIS A 115 -2.24 11.43 -21.74
CA HIS A 115 -1.66 11.99 -20.52
C HIS A 115 -1.59 10.95 -19.39
N GLN A 116 -2.56 10.03 -19.29
CA GLN A 116 -2.47 8.93 -18.33
C GLN A 116 -1.27 8.01 -18.64
N VAL A 117 -1.07 7.65 -19.91
CA VAL A 117 0.04 6.79 -20.35
C VAL A 117 1.39 7.49 -20.14
N LYS A 118 1.48 8.78 -20.48
CA LYS A 118 2.68 9.60 -20.27
C LYS A 118 3.04 9.70 -18.79
N ASN A 119 2.03 9.92 -17.94
CA ASN A 119 2.19 10.02 -16.49
C ASN A 119 2.39 8.65 -15.81
N TRP A 120 2.17 7.52 -16.52
CA TRP A 120 2.03 6.21 -15.88
C TRP A 120 3.24 5.80 -15.03
N LYS A 121 4.46 6.13 -15.47
CA LYS A 121 5.68 5.80 -14.72
C LYS A 121 5.70 6.42 -13.32
N THR A 122 5.24 7.67 -13.19
CA THR A 122 5.19 8.40 -11.90
C THR A 122 3.88 8.16 -11.17
N HIS A 123 2.79 7.91 -11.90
CA HIS A 123 1.48 7.60 -11.32
C HIS A 123 1.42 6.21 -10.71
N LYS A 124 1.96 5.18 -11.36
CA LYS A 124 1.74 3.77 -11.00
C LYS A 124 2.01 3.47 -9.52
N PRO A 125 3.14 3.89 -8.91
CA PRO A 125 3.37 3.67 -7.48
C PRO A 125 2.32 4.36 -6.60
N LYS A 126 1.92 5.59 -6.95
CA LYS A 126 0.87 6.34 -6.25
C LYS A 126 -0.51 5.71 -6.46
N CYS A 127 -0.77 5.15 -7.64
CA CYS A 127 -1.99 4.43 -7.96
C CYS A 127 -2.18 3.24 -7.01
N HIS A 128 -1.14 2.44 -6.82
CA HIS A 128 -1.13 1.34 -5.85
C HIS A 128 -1.32 1.83 -4.42
N ALA A 129 -0.66 2.92 -4.03
CA ALA A 129 -0.83 3.54 -2.72
C ALA A 129 -2.29 3.98 -2.48
N TYR A 130 -2.91 4.69 -3.42
CA TYR A 130 -4.31 5.12 -3.32
C TYR A 130 -5.28 3.94 -3.22
N GLN A 131 -5.05 2.87 -3.99
CA GLN A 131 -5.88 1.66 -3.90
C GLN A 131 -5.80 1.01 -2.51
N ALA A 132 -4.58 0.91 -1.95
CA ALA A 132 -4.40 0.39 -0.60
C ALA A 132 -5.03 1.30 0.45
N LEU A 133 -4.81 2.61 0.36
CA LEU A 133 -5.35 3.60 1.32
C LEU A 133 -6.88 3.65 1.32
N ASN A 134 -7.54 3.57 0.15
CA ASN A 134 -9.00 3.48 0.07
C ASN A 134 -9.52 2.31 0.91
N TRP A 135 -8.86 1.15 0.88
CA TRP A 135 -9.25 0.00 1.69
C TRP A 135 -9.22 0.31 3.19
N PHE A 136 -8.25 1.09 3.67
CA PHE A 136 -8.18 1.51 5.08
C PHE A 136 -9.19 2.60 5.43
N ILE A 137 -9.40 3.57 4.54
CA ILE A 137 -10.24 4.76 4.78
C ILE A 137 -11.73 4.43 4.71
N GLU A 138 -12.14 3.56 3.80
CA GLU A 138 -13.55 3.16 3.63
C GLU A 138 -14.07 2.27 4.78
N ARG A 139 -13.19 1.83 5.69
CA ARG A 139 -13.54 0.97 6.81
C ARG A 139 -13.82 1.75 8.07
N ASP A 140 -14.90 1.37 8.75
CA ASP A 140 -15.12 1.75 10.13
C ASP A 140 -14.33 0.80 11.04
N TRP A 141 -13.27 1.32 11.64
CA TRP A 141 -12.41 0.57 12.57
C TRP A 141 -13.00 0.44 13.98
N THR A 142 -14.11 1.12 14.25
CA THR A 142 -14.81 1.08 15.54
C THR A 142 -15.92 0.03 15.57
N ASP A 143 -16.34 -0.46 14.40
CA ASP A 143 -17.30 -1.54 14.25
C ASP A 143 -16.58 -2.90 14.21
N TRP A 144 -17.03 -3.82 15.06
CA TRP A 144 -16.45 -5.16 15.18
C TRP A 144 -17.54 -6.21 15.00
N GLU A 145 -17.62 -6.74 13.79
CA GLU A 145 -18.45 -7.90 13.47
C GLU A 145 -17.61 -9.18 13.32
N ASP A 146 -16.37 -9.07 12.81
CA ASP A 146 -15.42 -10.18 12.63
C ASP A 146 -13.97 -9.67 12.36
N TRP A 147 -13.02 -10.58 12.18
CA TRP A 147 -11.65 -10.30 11.75
C TRP A 147 -11.60 -9.74 10.33
N TRP A 148 -10.95 -8.59 10.16
CA TRP A 148 -10.75 -7.98 8.85
C TRP A 148 -9.74 -8.78 8.01
N ASN A 149 -10.03 -8.86 6.71
CA ASN A 149 -9.18 -9.49 5.72
C ASN A 149 -8.87 -8.51 4.59
N PHE A 150 -7.61 -8.48 4.17
CA PHE A 150 -7.21 -7.77 2.96
C PHE A 150 -7.86 -8.38 1.72
N PRO A 151 -8.12 -7.57 0.68
CA PRO A 151 -8.70 -8.06 -0.56
C PRO A 151 -7.67 -8.94 -1.28
N LYS A 152 -8.15 -10.03 -1.89
CA LYS A 152 -7.31 -11.00 -2.61
C LYS A 152 -6.77 -10.47 -3.94
#